data_AF-A0A832P5F1-F1
#
_entry.id   AF-A0A832P5F1-F1
#
_cell.length_a   1.000
_cell.length_b   1.000
_cell.length_c   1.000
_cell.angle_alpha   90.00
_cell.angle_beta   90.00
_cell.angle_gamma   90.00
#
_symmetry.space_group_name_H-M   'P 1'
#
loop_
_entity.id
_entity.type
_entity.pdbx_description
1 polymer ?
#
loop_
_entity_poly.entity_id
_entity_poly.type
_entity_poly.pdbx_seq_one_letter_code
_entity_poly.pdbx_strand_id
1 'polypeptide(L)'
;MISKKKEKSNPIGLTSIALLLLFIIVSFTMSAAAAQSALFEVAYITNGGSDTVSVIDTGTNTVIATVDVESRPEGIAVSPDGKKVYVANLGSNTVSVIDTATNKVTATMDTGSDPHGVAATPDGKKVYVTNYGGDTVSVIDTATNRVTATVDVGVNPFGVVVAGTMAYVTNDIDRTVSVIDTATDTVTATLNVENQHPGGVTVAGSRAYVTSGGTDTVSVIDTNSNSVIATVDVGSRPTGVVVTGTKAYVANFGGNTLSVIDTATNTVTSTVDVGKSPYGIAVNPDGTKVYAANAYDNTISVIDTATNRVTATVKVGTLPKAFGQFVSSVPVSEVETNPTEESEKTPADSHENTEAGQNVNTQTNTVNNYYNSTQTNTQTSNVNNYYENTQTNTQTTTVNYNYYNEPAERPENARVRNEEVRKAEDPPVEKPKPSSASVNLHGEKTRVVKGEDILLKLSAVNLITKPTMHVQAIIIPPSGMSVSSTEFVESGAGQYTTTYEIEPGKGRDIEVRIAANQVGDFNVTGRVIYYFGNNKKDGEDCTLDLPIQVEDPAPQPTPESRPDISDISDILDMPGFGVSGLVFILMLAFILRRND
;
A
#
# COMPACT_ATOMS: atom_id res chain seq x y z
N MET A 1 50.29 19.27 91.95
CA MET A 1 51.51 19.67 91.22
C MET A 1 51.67 18.69 90.06
N ILE A 2 51.24 19.07 88.85
CA ILE A 2 52.07 19.73 87.81
C ILE A 2 53.18 18.74 87.37
N SER A 3 53.27 18.21 86.17
CA SER A 3 52.76 18.63 84.85
C SER A 3 52.69 17.39 83.94
N LYS A 4 51.62 17.23 83.16
CA LYS A 4 51.61 16.29 82.02
C LYS A 4 51.03 17.00 80.80
N LYS A 5 51.90 17.43 79.90
CA LYS A 5 51.63 17.47 78.44
C LYS A 5 52.84 17.97 77.67
N LYS A 6 53.35 17.14 76.76
CA LYS A 6 53.38 17.38 75.31
C LYS A 6 54.40 16.42 74.67
N GLU A 7 53.91 15.52 73.84
CA GLU A 7 54.71 14.99 72.73
C GLU A 7 54.07 15.44 71.41
N LYS A 8 54.96 15.77 70.47
CA LYS A 8 54.70 16.50 69.22
C LYS A 8 54.06 15.58 68.17
N SER A 9 53.04 16.08 67.48
CA SER A 9 52.56 15.53 66.21
C SER A 9 52.58 16.59 65.11
N ASN A 10 53.06 16.18 63.93
CA ASN A 10 53.37 16.98 62.74
C ASN A 10 52.14 17.61 62.07
N PRO A 11 52.28 18.76 61.37
CA PRO A 11 51.19 19.40 60.65
C PRO A 11 51.11 18.83 59.23
N ILE A 12 50.44 17.68 59.06
CA ILE A 12 49.95 17.23 57.75
C ILE A 12 48.45 17.46 57.77
N GLY A 13 48.05 18.70 57.50
CA GLY A 13 46.65 19.08 57.57
C GLY A 13 46.51 20.49 57.05
N LEU A 14 46.45 20.63 55.73
CA LEU A 14 45.59 21.57 55.00
C LEU A 14 45.93 21.58 53.49
N THR A 15 47.15 21.21 53.09
CA THR A 15 47.55 21.18 51.67
C THR A 15 47.05 19.96 50.89
N SER A 16 46.74 18.83 51.54
CA SER A 16 46.17 17.65 50.86
C SER A 16 44.65 17.69 50.66
N ILE A 17 43.92 18.59 51.35
CA ILE A 17 42.46 18.69 51.22
C ILE A 17 42.09 19.59 50.04
N ALA A 18 42.88 20.63 49.77
CA ALA A 18 42.68 21.51 48.61
C ALA A 18 42.94 20.80 47.26
N LEU A 19 43.89 19.85 47.22
CA LEU A 19 44.19 19.09 45.99
C LEU A 19 43.15 17.97 45.73
N LEU A 20 42.53 17.43 46.79
CA LEU A 20 41.44 16.46 46.67
C LEU A 20 40.12 17.12 46.23
N LEU A 21 39.85 18.35 46.67
CA LEU A 21 38.67 19.13 46.23
C LEU A 21 38.82 19.67 44.79
N LEU A 22 40.03 19.95 44.31
CA LEU A 22 40.26 20.32 42.91
C LEU A 22 40.10 19.12 41.96
N PHE A 23 40.42 17.90 42.40
CA PHE A 23 40.15 16.68 41.65
C PHE A 23 38.66 16.32 41.62
N ILE A 24 37.89 16.61 42.68
CA ILE A 24 36.44 16.35 42.69
C ILE A 24 35.67 17.36 41.81
N ILE A 25 36.16 18.60 41.66
CA ILE A 25 35.52 19.61 40.81
C ILE A 25 35.92 19.45 39.31
N VAL A 26 37.11 18.94 39.01
CA VAL A 26 37.51 18.59 37.63
C VAL A 26 37.00 17.20 37.20
N SER A 27 36.60 16.34 38.14
CA SER A 27 35.89 15.08 37.82
C SER A 27 34.37 15.25 37.70
N PHE A 28 33.82 16.45 37.89
CA PHE A 28 32.40 16.77 37.72
C PHE A 28 32.11 17.68 36.52
N THR A 29 33.10 17.95 35.66
CA THR A 29 32.92 18.77 34.44
C THR A 29 33.22 18.01 33.14
N MET A 30 33.28 16.68 33.21
CA MET A 30 33.52 15.79 32.08
C MET A 30 32.78 14.48 32.38
N SER A 31 31.45 14.45 32.37
CA SER A 31 30.69 14.24 31.14
C SER A 31 29.23 14.60 31.38
N ALA A 32 28.93 15.88 31.49
CA ALA A 32 27.75 16.42 30.81
C ALA A 32 28.16 16.69 29.35
N ALA A 33 28.76 15.68 28.69
CA ALA A 33 28.59 15.60 27.25
C ALA A 33 27.09 15.51 27.08
N ALA A 34 26.50 16.52 26.43
CA ALA A 34 25.10 16.50 26.04
C ALA A 34 24.76 15.07 25.65
N ALA A 35 23.77 14.48 26.32
CA ALA A 35 23.24 13.19 25.90
C ALA A 35 22.76 13.40 24.47
N GLN A 36 23.62 13.07 23.52
CA GLN A 36 23.34 13.15 22.11
C GLN A 36 22.33 12.04 21.93
N SER A 37 21.04 12.41 21.88
CA SER A 37 19.98 11.45 21.57
C SER A 37 20.45 10.68 20.34
N ALA A 38 20.68 9.37 20.53
CA ALA A 38 21.08 8.52 19.43
C ALA A 38 19.94 8.56 18.42
N LEU A 39 20.25 8.89 17.17
CA LEU A 39 19.28 8.87 16.10
C LEU A 39 19.23 7.47 15.51
N PHE A 40 18.03 6.93 15.39
CA PHE A 40 17.77 5.61 14.83
C PHE A 40 17.06 5.79 13.49
N GLU A 41 17.63 5.28 12.40
CA GLU A 41 17.02 5.42 11.07
C GLU A 41 15.95 4.34 10.86
N VAL A 42 14.73 4.79 10.55
CA VAL A 42 13.55 3.94 10.44
C VAL A 42 12.79 4.25 9.16
N ALA A 43 12.20 3.21 8.57
CA ALA A 43 11.24 3.36 7.48
C ALA A 43 9.82 2.93 7.92
N TYR A 44 8.82 3.72 7.56
CA TYR A 44 7.40 3.45 7.84
C TYR A 44 6.66 3.14 6.55
N ILE A 45 6.15 1.93 6.37
CA ILE A 45 5.62 1.47 5.09
C ILE A 45 4.12 1.27 5.18
N THR A 46 3.34 2.09 4.46
CA THR A 46 1.88 1.88 4.34
C THR A 46 1.59 0.63 3.51
N ASN A 47 0.78 -0.27 4.07
CA ASN A 47 0.36 -1.52 3.46
C ASN A 47 -1.12 -1.46 3.11
N GLY A 48 -1.44 -0.90 1.94
CA GLY A 48 -2.81 -0.56 1.55
C GLY A 48 -3.77 -1.76 1.46
N GLY A 49 -3.25 -2.99 1.31
CA GLY A 49 -4.06 -4.21 1.25
C GLY A 49 -4.32 -4.87 2.60
N SER A 50 -3.76 -4.34 3.69
CA SER A 50 -3.86 -4.92 5.04
C SER A 50 -4.20 -3.89 6.12
N ASP A 51 -4.40 -2.62 5.75
CA ASP A 51 -4.74 -1.53 6.68
C ASP A 51 -3.71 -1.35 7.81
N THR A 52 -2.42 -1.55 7.50
CA THR A 52 -1.33 -1.42 8.48
C THR A 52 -0.18 -0.55 7.96
N VAL A 53 0.70 -0.15 8.89
CA VAL A 53 2.03 0.41 8.61
C VAL A 53 3.10 -0.51 9.19
N SER A 54 4.03 -1.00 8.36
CA SER A 54 5.22 -1.72 8.83
C SER A 54 6.33 -0.74 9.22
N VAL A 55 6.93 -0.91 10.39
CA VAL A 55 8.07 -0.13 10.87
C VAL A 55 9.33 -0.96 10.70
N ILE A 56 10.30 -0.45 9.94
CA ILE A 56 11.53 -1.16 9.57
C ILE A 56 12.73 -0.46 10.21
N ASP A 57 13.54 -1.22 10.95
CA ASP A 57 14.91 -0.83 11.27
C ASP A 57 15.77 -0.92 10.01
N THR A 58 16.27 0.22 9.54
CA THR A 58 17.04 0.32 8.29
C THR A 58 18.51 -0.13 8.41
N GLY A 59 19.02 -0.23 9.65
CA GLY A 59 20.34 -0.75 9.95
C GLY A 59 20.39 -2.28 9.85
N THR A 60 19.33 -2.94 10.33
CA THR A 60 19.19 -4.40 10.26
C THR A 60 18.34 -4.89 9.11
N ASN A 61 17.61 -4.00 8.43
CA ASN A 61 16.63 -4.30 7.38
C ASN A 61 15.55 -5.29 7.86
N THR A 62 15.04 -5.09 9.09
CA THR A 62 14.02 -5.95 9.69
C THR A 62 12.78 -5.16 10.09
N VAL A 63 11.60 -5.77 9.95
CA VAL A 63 10.35 -5.20 10.48
C VAL A 63 10.36 -5.36 12.00
N ILE A 64 10.30 -4.24 12.72
CA ILE A 64 10.36 -4.18 14.18
C ILE A 64 9.00 -3.89 14.82
N ALA A 65 8.03 -3.40 14.05
CA ALA A 65 6.64 -3.24 14.48
C ALA A 65 5.69 -3.25 13.29
N THR A 66 4.42 -3.54 13.57
CA THR A 66 3.30 -3.33 12.65
C THR A 66 2.24 -2.54 13.40
N VAL A 67 1.78 -1.44 12.81
CA VAL A 67 0.82 -0.50 13.41
C VAL A 67 -0.46 -0.56 12.61
N ASP A 68 -1.58 -0.89 13.25
CA ASP A 68 -2.89 -0.83 12.61
C ASP A 68 -3.29 0.64 12.41
N VAL A 69 -3.81 0.95 11.22
CA VAL A 69 -4.34 2.27 10.85
C VAL A 69 -5.72 2.10 10.21
N GLU A 70 -6.28 3.16 9.65
CA GLU A 70 -7.57 3.07 8.96
C GLU A 70 -7.43 2.50 7.54
N SER A 71 -8.57 2.31 6.87
CA SER A 71 -8.65 1.59 5.61
C SER A 71 -7.81 2.18 4.47
N ARG A 72 -7.10 1.29 3.76
CA ARG A 72 -6.29 1.51 2.56
C ARG A 72 -5.28 2.66 2.70
N PRO A 73 -4.30 2.55 3.60
CA PRO A 73 -3.25 3.55 3.74
C PRO A 73 -2.38 3.62 2.48
N GLU A 74 -2.20 4.80 1.91
CA GLU A 74 -1.40 5.01 0.69
C GLU A 74 -0.26 6.01 0.92
N GLY A 75 -0.58 7.27 1.18
CA GLY A 75 0.38 8.33 1.41
C GLY A 75 0.95 8.35 2.80
N ILE A 76 2.20 8.81 2.93
CA ILE A 76 2.86 8.90 4.22
C ILE A 76 3.91 10.00 4.28
N ALA A 77 4.02 10.67 5.42
CA ALA A 77 5.11 11.59 5.72
C ALA A 77 5.56 11.48 7.18
N VAL A 78 6.87 11.32 7.40
CA VAL A 78 7.47 11.52 8.73
C VAL A 78 7.71 13.01 8.96
N SER A 79 7.40 13.51 10.16
CA SER A 79 7.69 14.89 10.53
C SER A 79 9.20 15.17 10.53
N PRO A 80 9.65 16.41 10.25
CA PRO A 80 11.08 16.73 10.21
C PRO A 80 11.83 16.47 11.52
N ASP A 81 11.14 16.53 12.66
CA ASP A 81 11.71 16.21 13.97
C ASP A 81 11.71 14.70 14.29
N GLY A 82 11.18 13.87 13.39
CA GLY A 82 11.14 12.42 13.51
C GLY A 82 10.17 11.91 14.58
N LYS A 83 9.30 12.74 15.15
CA LYS A 83 8.42 12.37 16.28
C LYS A 83 7.05 11.85 15.88
N LYS A 84 6.56 12.23 14.69
CA LYS A 84 5.23 11.87 14.21
C LYS A 84 5.30 11.33 12.79
N VAL A 85 4.37 10.44 12.45
CA VAL A 85 4.13 9.97 11.09
C VAL A 85 2.68 10.22 10.75
N TYR A 86 2.44 10.83 9.59
CA TYR A 86 1.12 11.12 9.06
C TYR A 86 0.82 10.17 7.92
N VAL A 87 -0.29 9.46 8.00
CA VAL A 87 -0.68 8.41 7.06
C VAL A 87 -2.02 8.77 6.44
N ALA A 88 -2.07 8.96 5.12
CA ALA A 88 -3.33 9.15 4.40
C ALA A 88 -4.00 7.80 4.16
N ASN A 89 -5.21 7.64 4.72
CA ASN A 89 -6.02 6.45 4.63
C ASN A 89 -7.07 6.67 3.55
N LEU A 90 -6.76 6.21 2.34
CA LEU A 90 -7.57 6.51 1.18
C LEU A 90 -8.99 5.99 1.36
N GLY A 91 -9.14 4.73 1.79
CA GLY A 91 -10.43 4.06 1.89
C GLY A 91 -11.37 4.65 2.95
N SER A 92 -10.84 5.37 3.94
CA SER A 92 -11.62 5.98 5.02
C SER A 92 -11.74 7.50 4.94
N ASN A 93 -11.07 8.16 3.99
CA ASN A 93 -11.01 9.63 3.88
C ASN A 93 -10.40 10.33 5.11
N THR A 94 -9.47 9.67 5.79
CA THR A 94 -8.83 10.19 7.02
C THR A 94 -7.31 10.24 6.92
N VAL A 95 -6.69 10.91 7.91
CA VAL A 95 -5.25 10.82 8.18
C VAL A 95 -5.02 10.33 9.61
N SER A 96 -4.25 9.24 9.76
CA SER A 96 -3.77 8.75 11.06
C SER A 96 -2.44 9.41 11.44
N VAL A 97 -2.27 9.72 12.72
CA VAL A 97 -1.02 10.26 13.31
C VAL A 97 -0.40 9.21 14.21
N ILE A 98 0.76 8.69 13.84
CA ILE A 98 1.53 7.73 14.64
C ILE A 98 2.60 8.47 15.42
N ASP A 99 2.70 8.21 16.72
CA ASP A 99 3.84 8.62 17.55
C ASP A 99 5.01 7.64 17.37
N THR A 100 6.18 8.13 16.99
CA THR A 100 7.32 7.27 16.63
C THR A 100 8.02 6.64 17.83
N ALA A 101 7.88 7.25 19.02
CA ALA A 101 8.45 6.72 20.25
C ALA A 101 7.71 5.47 20.73
N THR A 102 6.39 5.42 20.49
CA THR A 102 5.51 4.33 20.97
C THR A 102 4.99 3.43 19.85
N ASN A 103 5.13 3.84 18.58
CA ASN A 103 4.52 3.22 17.40
C ASN A 103 3.01 3.01 17.58
N LYS A 104 2.32 4.01 18.09
CA LYS A 104 0.86 3.99 18.29
C LYS A 104 0.19 5.14 17.56
N VAL A 105 -0.99 4.87 17.00
CA VAL A 105 -1.87 5.93 16.50
C VAL A 105 -2.35 6.77 17.70
N THR A 106 -2.11 8.07 17.64
CA THR A 106 -2.46 9.05 18.68
C THR A 106 -3.62 9.97 18.27
N ALA A 107 -3.90 10.06 16.97
CA ALA A 107 -5.04 10.79 16.43
C ALA A 107 -5.43 10.25 15.05
N THR A 108 -6.70 10.42 14.70
CA THR A 108 -7.23 10.23 13.35
C THR A 108 -8.05 11.48 13.02
N MET A 109 -7.86 12.04 11.82
CA MET A 109 -8.51 13.28 11.40
C MET A 109 -9.19 13.07 10.06
N ASP A 110 -10.41 13.58 9.92
CA ASP A 110 -11.10 13.61 8.62
C ASP A 110 -10.37 14.56 7.66
N THR A 111 -10.37 14.20 6.38
CA THR A 111 -9.83 15.00 5.28
C THR A 111 -10.84 15.14 4.15
N GLY A 112 -10.40 15.43 2.93
CA GLY A 112 -11.25 15.34 1.74
C GLY A 112 -11.39 13.91 1.22
N SER A 113 -11.99 13.78 0.04
CA SER A 113 -12.21 12.47 -0.59
C SER A 113 -10.93 11.88 -1.18
N ASP A 114 -10.71 10.60 -0.94
CA ASP A 114 -9.59 9.78 -1.41
C ASP A 114 -8.21 10.44 -1.14
N PRO A 115 -7.82 10.63 0.13
CA PRO A 115 -6.52 11.22 0.46
C PRO A 115 -5.38 10.33 -0.04
N HIS A 116 -4.39 10.93 -0.70
CA HIS A 116 -3.41 10.19 -1.49
C HIS A 116 -1.96 10.51 -1.15
N GLY A 117 -1.48 11.72 -1.41
CA GLY A 117 -0.12 12.16 -1.11
C GLY A 117 -0.06 12.96 0.19
N VAL A 118 1.05 12.85 0.92
CA VAL A 118 1.25 13.54 2.21
C VAL A 118 2.64 14.19 2.22
N ALA A 119 2.72 15.45 2.65
CA ALA A 119 4.00 16.14 2.85
C ALA A 119 3.97 17.07 4.07
N ALA A 120 4.99 16.99 4.93
CA ALA A 120 5.18 17.89 6.05
C ALA A 120 6.00 19.12 5.65
N THR A 121 5.65 20.27 6.21
CA THR A 121 6.48 21.48 6.13
C THR A 121 7.82 21.30 6.85
N PRO A 122 8.91 21.97 6.42
CA PRO A 122 10.22 21.84 7.07
C PRO A 122 10.25 22.23 8.55
N ASP A 123 9.38 23.15 8.98
CA ASP A 123 9.26 23.52 10.39
C ASP A 123 8.35 22.59 11.20
N GLY A 124 7.75 21.59 10.53
CA GLY A 124 6.89 20.58 11.11
C GLY A 124 5.52 21.09 11.57
N LYS A 125 5.14 22.34 11.29
CA LYS A 125 3.89 22.94 11.81
C LYS A 125 2.66 22.61 11.00
N LYS A 126 2.83 22.35 9.70
CA LYS A 126 1.75 21.97 8.78
C LYS A 126 2.05 20.68 8.03
N VAL A 127 1.01 19.93 7.72
CA VAL A 127 1.02 18.80 6.80
C VAL A 127 0.00 19.05 5.69
N TYR A 128 0.42 18.86 4.44
CA TYR A 128 -0.43 18.95 3.26
C TYR A 128 -0.81 17.55 2.79
N VAL A 129 -2.09 17.36 2.47
CA VAL A 129 -2.65 16.08 2.03
C VAL A 129 -3.48 16.29 0.78
N THR A 130 -3.11 15.65 -0.33
CA THR A 130 -3.88 15.71 -1.57
C THR A 130 -5.12 14.82 -1.45
N ASN A 131 -6.29 15.35 -1.79
CA ASN A 131 -7.55 14.64 -1.77
C ASN A 131 -7.94 14.33 -3.23
N TYR A 132 -7.54 13.15 -3.73
CA TYR A 132 -7.64 12.80 -5.14
C TYR A 132 -9.07 12.90 -5.67
N GLY A 133 -10.06 12.36 -4.96
CA GLY A 133 -11.46 12.39 -5.37
C GLY A 133 -12.16 13.71 -5.11
N GLY A 134 -11.48 14.66 -4.47
CA GLY A 134 -12.05 15.93 -4.03
C GLY A 134 -11.41 17.18 -4.64
N ASP A 135 -10.50 17.03 -5.60
CA ASP A 135 -9.81 18.13 -6.32
C ASP A 135 -9.20 19.21 -5.40
N THR A 136 -8.80 18.81 -4.20
CA THR A 136 -8.40 19.71 -3.12
C THR A 136 -7.16 19.21 -2.38
N VAL A 137 -6.56 20.10 -1.59
CA VAL A 137 -5.52 19.77 -0.61
C VAL A 137 -5.98 20.17 0.78
N SER A 138 -5.96 19.23 1.71
CA SER A 138 -6.18 19.50 3.14
C SER A 138 -4.89 20.00 3.77
N VAL A 139 -4.96 21.08 4.55
CA VAL A 139 -3.85 21.60 5.35
C VAL A 139 -4.12 21.29 6.82
N ILE A 140 -3.25 20.51 7.44
CA ILE A 140 -3.38 20.06 8.83
C ILE A 140 -2.38 20.83 9.69
N ASP A 141 -2.85 21.44 10.77
CA ASP A 141 -2.01 21.98 11.83
C ASP A 141 -1.57 20.85 12.78
N THR A 142 -0.26 20.68 12.96
CA THR A 142 0.33 19.53 13.67
C THR A 142 0.32 19.67 15.18
N ALA A 143 0.10 20.89 15.70
CA ALA A 143 -0.01 21.16 17.12
C ALA A 143 -1.40 20.78 17.64
N THR A 144 -2.43 21.05 16.85
CA THR A 144 -3.83 20.79 17.18
C THR A 144 -4.37 19.49 16.58
N ASN A 145 -3.68 18.91 15.60
CA ASN A 145 -4.15 17.78 14.80
C ASN A 145 -5.54 18.07 14.19
N ARG A 146 -5.66 19.18 13.47
CA ARG A 146 -6.91 19.59 12.81
C ARG A 146 -6.62 20.12 11.40
N VAL A 147 -7.55 19.84 10.49
CA VAL A 147 -7.58 20.53 9.19
C VAL A 147 -7.93 22.00 9.44
N THR A 148 -7.05 22.91 9.02
CA THR A 148 -7.19 24.36 9.17
C THR A 148 -7.54 25.06 7.86
N ALA A 149 -7.24 24.42 6.72
CA ALA A 149 -7.64 24.91 5.40
C ALA A 149 -7.88 23.75 4.43
N THR A 150 -8.71 24.02 3.42
CA THR A 150 -8.89 23.19 2.24
C THR A 150 -8.64 24.07 1.03
N VAL A 151 -7.64 23.71 0.23
CA VAL A 151 -7.16 24.50 -0.91
C VAL A 151 -7.62 23.83 -2.19
N ASP A 152 -8.39 24.53 -3.01
CA ASP A 152 -8.77 24.04 -4.33
C ASP A 152 -7.53 23.98 -5.25
N VAL A 153 -7.36 22.86 -5.94
CA VAL A 153 -6.27 22.65 -6.90
C VAL A 153 -6.84 22.13 -8.23
N GLY A 154 -6.01 21.53 -9.08
CA GLY A 154 -6.50 20.92 -10.32
C GLY A 154 -7.14 19.56 -10.06
N VAL A 155 -7.71 18.97 -11.11
CA VAL A 155 -8.44 17.72 -11.06
C VAL A 155 -7.54 16.54 -10.72
N ASN A 156 -8.00 15.69 -9.79
CA ASN A 156 -7.33 14.49 -9.31
C ASN A 156 -5.91 14.75 -8.79
N PRO A 157 -5.74 15.51 -7.70
CA PRO A 157 -4.43 15.78 -7.15
C PRO A 157 -3.80 14.49 -6.58
N PHE A 158 -2.53 14.25 -6.88
CA PHE A 158 -1.87 12.98 -6.58
C PHE A 158 -0.65 13.16 -5.68
N GLY A 159 0.45 13.66 -6.23
CA GLY A 159 1.71 13.94 -5.54
C GLY A 159 1.71 15.29 -4.87
N VAL A 160 2.31 15.38 -3.68
CA VAL A 160 2.64 16.66 -3.03
C VAL A 160 4.03 16.62 -2.43
N VAL A 161 4.78 17.70 -2.60
CA VAL A 161 6.06 17.94 -1.92
C VAL A 161 6.13 19.37 -1.44
N VAL A 162 6.68 19.59 -0.24
CA VAL A 162 6.96 20.94 0.28
C VAL A 162 8.45 21.23 0.11
N ALA A 163 8.77 22.33 -0.56
CA ALA A 163 10.13 22.81 -0.77
C ALA A 163 10.23 24.29 -0.37
N GLY A 164 10.93 24.55 0.73
CA GLY A 164 10.99 25.89 1.32
C GLY A 164 9.61 26.36 1.78
N THR A 165 9.13 27.46 1.20
CA THR A 165 7.81 28.07 1.50
C THR A 165 6.74 27.73 0.47
N MET A 166 7.01 26.77 -0.42
CA MET A 166 6.10 26.38 -1.50
C MET A 166 5.78 24.90 -1.40
N ALA A 167 4.52 24.53 -1.66
CA ALA A 167 4.12 23.16 -1.92
C ALA A 167 3.79 22.99 -3.41
N TYR A 168 4.26 21.90 -4.00
CA TYR A 168 4.01 21.54 -5.40
C TYR A 168 3.10 20.32 -5.43
N VAL A 169 1.98 20.42 -6.11
CA VAL A 169 0.92 19.41 -6.15
C VAL A 169 0.67 19.02 -7.59
N THR A 170 0.83 17.75 -7.95
CA THR A 170 0.51 17.27 -9.30
C THR A 170 -0.99 17.02 -9.44
N ASN A 171 -1.57 17.41 -10.57
CA ASN A 171 -2.98 17.25 -10.89
C ASN A 171 -3.09 16.31 -12.10
N ASP A 172 -3.49 15.06 -11.85
CA ASP A 172 -3.36 13.93 -12.77
C ASP A 172 -4.12 14.13 -14.10
N ILE A 173 -5.35 14.60 -14.02
CA ILE A 173 -6.21 14.75 -15.21
C ILE A 173 -5.97 16.08 -15.91
N ASP A 174 -5.73 17.14 -15.14
CA ASP A 174 -5.51 18.48 -15.67
C ASP A 174 -4.15 18.64 -16.35
N ARG A 175 -3.22 17.71 -16.11
CA ARG A 175 -1.84 17.77 -16.63
C ARG A 175 -1.13 19.03 -16.16
N THR A 176 -1.32 19.34 -14.89
CA THR A 176 -0.72 20.54 -14.28
C THR A 176 -0.05 20.23 -12.95
N VAL A 177 0.74 21.18 -12.47
CA VAL A 177 1.24 21.23 -11.10
C VAL A 177 0.77 22.53 -10.46
N SER A 178 -0.02 22.44 -9.40
CA SER A 178 -0.39 23.59 -8.58
C SER A 178 0.76 23.93 -7.62
N VAL A 179 1.12 25.21 -7.54
CA VAL A 179 2.12 25.73 -6.59
C VAL A 179 1.39 26.51 -5.52
N ILE A 180 1.50 26.09 -4.26
CA ILE A 180 0.81 26.67 -3.10
C ILE A 180 1.84 27.40 -2.23
N ASP A 181 1.57 28.65 -1.88
CA ASP A 181 2.34 29.35 -0.85
C ASP A 181 1.94 28.81 0.54
N THR A 182 2.90 28.29 1.30
CA THR A 182 2.61 27.61 2.58
C THR A 182 2.33 28.58 3.73
N ALA A 183 2.64 29.87 3.58
CA ALA A 183 2.31 30.88 4.58
C ALA A 183 0.85 31.31 4.47
N THR A 184 0.32 31.43 3.24
CA THR A 184 -1.06 31.86 2.99
C THR A 184 -2.03 30.73 2.67
N ASP A 185 -1.53 29.52 2.39
CA ASP A 185 -2.32 28.36 1.95
C ASP A 185 -3.13 28.65 0.68
N THR A 186 -2.53 29.35 -0.27
CA THR A 186 -3.18 29.73 -1.55
C THR A 186 -2.34 29.30 -2.75
N VAL A 187 -3.01 28.85 -3.80
CA VAL A 187 -2.36 28.59 -5.11
C VAL A 187 -1.82 29.91 -5.68
N THR A 188 -0.53 29.96 -5.97
CA THR A 188 0.18 31.11 -6.54
C THR A 188 0.52 30.93 -8.02
N ALA A 189 0.60 29.68 -8.48
CA ALA A 189 0.82 29.34 -9.88
C ALA A 189 0.21 27.97 -10.21
N THR A 190 -0.11 27.77 -11.49
CA THR A 190 -0.47 26.47 -12.06
C THR A 190 0.43 26.24 -13.26
N LEU A 191 1.26 25.22 -13.19
CA LEU A 191 2.27 24.91 -14.20
C LEU A 191 1.72 23.86 -15.14
N ASN A 192 1.70 24.13 -16.43
CA ASN A 192 1.37 23.10 -17.40
C ASN A 192 2.56 22.14 -17.53
N VAL A 193 2.30 20.87 -17.30
CA VAL A 193 3.23 19.80 -17.65
C VAL A 193 2.61 19.13 -18.86
N GLU A 194 3.31 19.06 -20.00
CA GLU A 194 2.78 18.53 -21.28
C GLU A 194 2.59 17.00 -21.27
N ASN A 195 2.32 16.46 -20.08
CA ASN A 195 2.47 15.10 -19.62
C ASN A 195 1.08 14.52 -19.32
N GLN A 196 0.82 13.30 -19.77
CA GLN A 196 -0.41 12.58 -19.44
C GLN A 196 -0.23 11.91 -18.08
N HIS A 197 -1.09 12.23 -17.12
CA HIS A 197 -1.10 11.63 -15.79
C HIS A 197 0.14 11.94 -14.93
N PRO A 198 0.37 13.21 -14.51
CA PRO A 198 1.46 13.53 -13.61
C PRO A 198 1.29 12.85 -12.24
N GLY A 199 2.27 12.04 -11.87
CA GLY A 199 2.27 11.24 -10.64
C GLY A 199 3.03 11.91 -9.50
N GLY A 200 4.17 11.35 -9.13
CA GLY A 200 5.07 11.88 -8.11
C GLY A 200 5.79 13.16 -8.52
N VAL A 201 6.08 13.99 -7.53
CA VAL A 201 6.86 15.22 -7.66
C VAL A 201 7.91 15.30 -6.55
N THR A 202 9.10 15.76 -6.90
CA THR A 202 10.16 16.10 -5.94
C THR A 202 10.86 17.38 -6.38
N VAL A 203 11.45 18.13 -5.45
CA VAL A 203 12.15 19.38 -5.73
C VAL A 203 13.56 19.31 -5.15
N ALA A 204 14.55 19.64 -5.97
CA ALA A 204 15.95 19.73 -5.58
C ALA A 204 16.57 21.03 -6.11
N GLY A 205 16.94 21.92 -5.19
CA GLY A 205 17.39 23.27 -5.55
C GLY A 205 16.32 24.03 -6.32
N SER A 206 16.66 24.54 -7.50
CA SER A 206 15.74 25.26 -8.38
C SER A 206 15.02 24.37 -9.40
N ARG A 207 15.00 23.05 -9.20
CA ARG A 207 14.39 22.10 -10.14
C ARG A 207 13.34 21.23 -9.47
N ALA A 208 12.18 21.10 -10.09
CA ALA A 208 11.20 20.07 -9.77
C ALA A 208 11.27 18.95 -10.82
N TYR A 209 11.10 17.71 -10.39
CA TYR A 209 10.99 16.53 -11.25
C TYR A 209 9.60 15.95 -11.06
N VAL A 210 8.86 15.78 -12.16
CA VAL A 210 7.47 15.33 -12.15
C VAL A 210 7.34 14.14 -13.08
N THR A 211 6.95 12.98 -12.55
CA THR A 211 6.72 11.77 -13.35
C THR A 211 5.43 11.88 -14.14
N SER A 212 5.34 11.19 -15.27
CA SER A 212 4.15 11.09 -16.10
C SER A 212 3.85 9.64 -16.47
N GLY A 213 2.82 9.07 -15.84
CA GLY A 213 2.46 7.67 -16.03
C GLY A 213 1.96 7.34 -17.44
N GLY A 214 1.34 8.30 -18.12
CA GLY A 214 0.74 8.12 -19.45
C GLY A 214 1.68 8.38 -20.63
N THR A 215 2.87 8.93 -20.39
CA THR A 215 3.87 9.19 -21.45
C THR A 215 5.22 8.53 -21.18
N ASP A 216 5.38 7.81 -20.07
CA ASP A 216 6.65 7.17 -19.68
C ASP A 216 7.81 8.16 -19.57
N THR A 217 7.54 9.37 -19.06
CA THR A 217 8.53 10.46 -18.97
C THR A 217 8.61 11.09 -17.57
N VAL A 218 9.66 11.88 -17.37
CA VAL A 218 9.81 12.84 -16.27
C VAL A 218 10.01 14.24 -16.83
N SER A 219 9.15 15.18 -16.45
CA SER A 219 9.37 16.60 -16.72
C SER A 219 10.26 17.22 -15.65
N VAL A 220 11.28 17.96 -16.10
CA VAL A 220 12.15 18.77 -15.25
C VAL A 220 11.72 20.22 -15.40
N ILE A 221 11.31 20.84 -14.31
CA ILE A 221 10.75 22.19 -14.26
C ILE A 221 11.73 23.10 -13.52
N ASP A 222 12.05 24.26 -14.07
CA ASP A 222 12.73 25.31 -13.31
C ASP A 222 11.73 26.00 -12.38
N THR A 223 11.97 25.98 -11.07
CA THR A 223 11.04 26.52 -10.07
C THR A 223 11.10 28.03 -9.92
N ASN A 224 12.10 28.71 -10.49
CA ASN A 224 12.16 30.18 -10.50
C ASN A 224 11.33 30.73 -11.65
N SER A 225 11.44 30.13 -12.84
CA SER A 225 10.72 30.54 -14.03
C SER A 225 9.41 29.79 -14.24
N ASN A 226 9.12 28.77 -13.42
CA ASN A 226 7.90 27.98 -13.49
C ASN A 226 7.67 27.35 -14.88
N SER A 227 8.75 26.87 -15.51
CA SER A 227 8.73 26.38 -16.90
C SER A 227 9.38 25.01 -17.01
N VAL A 228 8.86 24.14 -17.89
CA VAL A 228 9.50 22.87 -18.24
C VAL A 228 10.78 23.16 -19.03
N ILE A 229 11.91 22.66 -18.55
CA ILE A 229 13.24 22.86 -19.15
C ILE A 229 13.82 21.58 -19.76
N ALA A 230 13.28 20.41 -19.42
CA ALA A 230 13.60 19.14 -20.05
C ALA A 230 12.47 18.13 -19.84
N THR A 231 12.37 17.17 -20.75
CA THR A 231 11.54 15.97 -20.62
C THR A 231 12.45 14.77 -20.83
N VAL A 232 12.44 13.84 -19.88
CA VAL A 232 13.35 12.68 -19.85
C VAL A 232 12.54 11.41 -19.99
N ASP A 233 12.81 10.62 -21.02
CA ASP A 233 12.20 9.29 -21.19
C ASP A 233 12.72 8.34 -20.11
N VAL A 234 11.82 7.58 -19.49
CA VAL A 234 12.11 6.61 -18.43
C VAL A 234 11.42 5.27 -18.72
N GLY A 235 11.42 4.37 -17.74
CA GLY A 235 10.70 3.10 -17.86
C GLY A 235 9.19 3.27 -17.75
N SER A 236 8.47 2.18 -18.04
CA SER A 236 7.01 2.19 -18.17
C SER A 236 6.28 2.58 -16.88
N ARG A 237 5.29 3.45 -17.03
CA ARG A 237 4.35 3.97 -16.03
C ARG A 237 5.06 4.49 -14.78
N PRO A 238 5.84 5.58 -14.87
CA PRO A 238 6.57 6.11 -13.71
C PRO A 238 5.61 6.69 -12.66
N THR A 239 5.89 6.42 -11.38
CA THR A 239 5.07 6.87 -10.23
C THR A 239 5.88 7.77 -9.30
N GLY A 240 6.70 7.20 -8.40
CA GLY A 240 7.50 7.95 -7.44
C GLY A 240 8.80 8.50 -8.06
N VAL A 241 9.25 9.65 -7.58
CA VAL A 241 10.54 10.26 -7.95
C VAL A 241 11.18 10.87 -6.71
N VAL A 242 12.48 10.66 -6.53
CA VAL A 242 13.30 11.29 -5.48
C VAL A 242 14.65 11.72 -6.02
N VAL A 243 15.24 12.75 -5.42
CA VAL A 243 16.59 13.22 -5.77
C VAL A 243 17.52 13.03 -4.58
N THR A 244 18.72 12.51 -4.84
CA THR A 244 19.82 12.40 -3.88
C THR A 244 21.15 12.68 -4.56
N GLY A 245 21.91 13.63 -4.03
CA GLY A 245 23.13 14.12 -4.66
C GLY A 245 22.91 14.57 -6.10
N THR A 246 23.62 13.97 -7.04
CA THR A 246 23.53 14.27 -8.48
C THR A 246 22.61 13.32 -9.25
N LYS A 247 21.80 12.52 -8.55
CA LYS A 247 20.94 11.49 -9.14
C LYS A 247 19.48 11.72 -8.79
N ALA A 248 18.59 11.55 -9.77
CA ALA A 248 17.17 11.35 -9.53
C ALA A 248 16.83 9.87 -9.76
N TYR A 249 16.10 9.26 -8.85
CA TYR A 249 15.58 7.90 -8.97
C TYR A 249 14.09 7.98 -9.28
N VAL A 250 13.61 7.14 -10.20
CA VAL A 250 12.22 7.13 -10.66
C VAL A 250 11.69 5.71 -10.63
N ALA A 251 10.60 5.47 -9.91
CA ALA A 251 9.95 4.17 -9.87
C ALA A 251 9.10 3.95 -11.12
N ASN A 252 9.45 2.94 -11.92
CA ASN A 252 8.72 2.56 -13.12
C ASN A 252 7.76 1.42 -12.77
N PHE A 253 6.50 1.75 -12.44
CA PHE A 253 5.53 0.78 -11.95
C PHE A 253 5.28 -0.36 -12.94
N GLY A 254 5.14 -0.05 -14.22
CA GLY A 254 4.92 -1.04 -15.27
C GLY A 254 6.20 -1.81 -15.61
N GLY A 255 7.36 -1.18 -15.41
CA GLY A 255 8.66 -1.72 -15.77
C GLY A 255 9.37 -2.53 -14.68
N ASN A 256 8.85 -2.61 -13.45
CA ASN A 256 9.49 -3.29 -12.30
C ASN A 256 10.93 -2.84 -12.03
N THR A 257 11.22 -1.57 -12.31
CA THR A 257 12.59 -1.02 -12.28
C THR A 257 12.59 0.37 -11.67
N LEU A 258 13.77 0.84 -11.25
CA LEU A 258 14.04 2.26 -11.03
C LEU A 258 14.91 2.82 -12.15
N SER A 259 14.49 3.91 -12.80
CA SER A 259 15.38 4.70 -13.68
C SER A 259 16.27 5.60 -12.82
N VAL A 260 17.54 5.73 -13.17
CA VAL A 260 18.49 6.66 -12.53
C VAL A 260 18.88 7.75 -13.53
N ILE A 261 18.50 8.99 -13.24
CA ILE A 261 18.74 10.16 -14.08
C ILE A 261 19.90 10.96 -13.47
N ASP A 262 20.89 11.32 -14.28
CA ASP A 262 21.89 12.32 -13.91
C ASP A 262 21.27 13.72 -13.95
N THR A 263 21.27 14.42 -12.82
CA THR A 263 20.58 15.70 -12.68
C THR A 263 21.29 16.86 -13.38
N ALA A 264 22.57 16.72 -13.77
CA ALA A 264 23.26 17.75 -14.51
C ALA A 264 22.88 17.73 -16.00
N THR A 265 22.78 16.53 -16.56
CA THR A 265 22.52 16.29 -17.99
C THR A 265 21.06 16.00 -18.32
N ASN A 266 20.23 15.67 -17.33
CA ASN A 266 18.84 15.20 -17.49
C ASN A 266 18.77 13.97 -18.41
N THR A 267 19.66 13.01 -18.22
CA THR A 267 19.70 11.76 -18.99
C THR A 267 19.66 10.54 -18.08
N VAL A 268 18.98 9.47 -18.50
CA VAL A 268 19.00 8.19 -17.78
C VAL A 268 20.38 7.55 -17.94
N THR A 269 21.08 7.33 -16.84
CA THR A 269 22.43 6.73 -16.82
C THR A 269 22.41 5.24 -16.52
N SER A 270 21.38 4.75 -15.84
CA SER A 270 21.23 3.33 -15.51
C SER A 270 19.80 3.01 -15.13
N THR A 271 19.46 1.73 -15.19
CA THR A 271 18.19 1.18 -14.67
C THR A 271 18.52 0.12 -13.62
N VAL A 272 17.74 0.08 -12.53
CA VAL A 272 17.91 -0.86 -11.42
C VAL A 272 16.69 -1.77 -11.36
N ASP A 273 16.88 -3.07 -11.50
CA ASP A 273 15.80 -4.04 -11.30
C ASP A 273 15.41 -4.10 -9.81
N VAL A 274 14.11 -4.03 -9.54
CA VAL A 274 13.54 -4.12 -8.19
C VAL A 274 12.39 -5.14 -8.19
N GLY A 275 11.60 -5.17 -7.12
CA GLY A 275 10.42 -6.02 -7.06
C GLY A 275 9.28 -5.52 -7.97
N LYS A 276 8.20 -6.27 -8.01
CA LYS A 276 7.04 -5.98 -8.88
C LYS A 276 6.33 -4.70 -8.49
N SER A 277 6.12 -3.86 -9.50
CA SER A 277 5.40 -2.59 -9.44
C SER A 277 5.85 -1.69 -8.30
N PRO A 278 7.08 -1.15 -8.40
CA PRO A 278 7.55 -0.16 -7.45
C PRO A 278 6.64 1.07 -7.52
N TYR A 279 6.20 1.57 -6.37
CA TYR A 279 5.22 2.65 -6.29
C TYR A 279 5.82 3.92 -5.68
N GLY A 280 5.84 4.02 -4.35
CA GLY A 280 6.52 5.07 -3.61
C GLY A 280 7.99 4.73 -3.40
N ILE A 281 8.83 5.77 -3.48
CA ILE A 281 10.26 5.70 -3.19
C ILE A 281 10.67 6.85 -2.27
N ALA A 282 11.61 6.59 -1.37
CA ALA A 282 12.18 7.59 -0.47
C ALA A 282 13.69 7.40 -0.34
N VAL A 283 14.39 8.50 -0.12
CA VAL A 283 15.80 8.50 0.22
C VAL A 283 15.95 8.61 1.74
N ASN A 284 16.95 7.91 2.29
CA ASN A 284 17.32 8.11 3.69
C ASN A 284 18.05 9.45 3.91
N PRO A 285 18.13 9.96 5.17
CA PRO A 285 18.64 11.30 5.45
C PRO A 285 20.08 11.58 4.98
N ASP A 286 20.95 10.57 4.95
CA ASP A 286 22.34 10.74 4.49
C ASP A 286 22.51 10.58 2.96
N GLY A 287 21.43 10.22 2.25
CA GLY A 287 21.42 10.08 0.80
C GLY A 287 22.07 8.80 0.27
N THR A 288 22.53 7.90 1.13
CA THR A 288 23.28 6.69 0.73
C THR A 288 22.40 5.55 0.26
N LYS A 289 21.10 5.58 0.60
CA LYS A 289 20.13 4.54 0.23
C LYS A 289 18.82 5.12 -0.31
N VAL A 290 18.26 4.42 -1.28
CA VAL A 290 16.88 4.61 -1.75
C VAL A 290 16.07 3.37 -1.43
N TYR A 291 14.85 3.57 -0.93
CA TYR A 291 13.91 2.51 -0.58
C TYR A 291 12.76 2.53 -1.59
N ALA A 292 12.34 1.37 -2.07
CA ALA A 292 11.25 1.24 -3.03
C ALA A 292 10.19 0.23 -2.60
N ALA A 293 8.94 0.68 -2.48
CA ALA A 293 7.81 -0.17 -2.15
C ALA A 293 7.29 -0.93 -3.37
N ASN A 294 7.46 -2.24 -3.37
CA ASN A 294 7.07 -3.14 -4.47
C ASN A 294 5.67 -3.69 -4.19
N ALA A 295 4.66 -3.00 -4.71
CA ALA A 295 3.27 -3.21 -4.31
C ALA A 295 2.82 -4.66 -4.52
N TYR A 296 3.17 -5.29 -5.64
CA TYR A 296 2.69 -6.65 -5.94
C TYR A 296 3.60 -7.78 -5.45
N ASP A 297 4.75 -7.44 -4.86
CA ASP A 297 5.62 -8.43 -4.20
C ASP A 297 5.50 -8.39 -2.67
N ASN A 298 4.80 -7.40 -2.09
CA ASN A 298 4.70 -7.19 -0.65
C ASN A 298 6.08 -7.02 0.01
N THR A 299 6.97 -6.27 -0.64
CA THR A 299 8.35 -6.03 -0.19
C THR A 299 8.81 -4.59 -0.36
N ILE A 300 9.86 -4.21 0.37
CA ILE A 300 10.70 -3.04 0.10
C ILE A 300 12.03 -3.49 -0.50
N SER A 301 12.45 -2.87 -1.60
CA SER A 301 13.83 -2.99 -2.10
C SER A 301 14.69 -1.87 -1.52
N VAL A 302 15.90 -2.18 -1.07
CA VAL A 302 16.88 -1.23 -0.54
C VAL A 302 18.03 -1.10 -1.53
N ILE A 303 18.20 0.09 -2.10
CA ILE A 303 19.15 0.38 -3.18
C ILE A 303 20.29 1.23 -2.62
N ASP A 304 21.53 0.77 -2.78
CA ASP A 304 22.72 1.58 -2.49
C ASP A 304 22.96 2.60 -3.60
N THR A 305 23.06 3.89 -3.25
CA THR A 305 23.11 4.98 -4.24
C THR A 305 24.49 5.16 -4.85
N ALA A 306 25.54 4.63 -4.23
CA ALA A 306 26.89 4.66 -4.80
C ALA A 306 27.02 3.67 -5.96
N THR A 307 26.47 2.47 -5.79
CA THR A 307 26.59 1.35 -6.73
C THR A 307 25.39 1.15 -7.64
N ASN A 308 24.24 1.78 -7.34
CA ASN A 308 22.95 1.57 -7.99
C ASN A 308 22.53 0.08 -7.97
N ARG A 309 22.72 -0.59 -6.84
CA ARG A 309 22.36 -2.01 -6.68
C ARG A 309 21.42 -2.21 -5.51
N VAL A 310 20.47 -3.13 -5.68
CA VAL A 310 19.68 -3.66 -4.55
C VAL A 310 20.63 -4.41 -3.60
N THR A 311 20.62 -4.01 -2.33
CA THR A 311 21.43 -4.59 -1.25
C THR A 311 20.61 -5.41 -0.26
N ALA A 312 19.30 -5.16 -0.19
CA ALA A 312 18.37 -5.95 0.61
C ALA A 312 16.95 -5.88 0.03
N THR A 313 16.15 -6.89 0.35
CA THR A 313 14.71 -6.92 0.12
C THR A 313 14.02 -7.31 1.41
N VAL A 314 13.12 -6.46 1.91
CA VAL A 314 12.45 -6.61 3.20
C VAL A 314 10.98 -6.94 2.97
N LYS A 315 10.48 -8.03 3.55
CA LYS A 315 9.06 -8.38 3.47
C LYS A 315 8.24 -7.51 4.41
N VAL A 316 7.09 -7.04 3.94
CA VAL A 316 6.15 -6.17 4.68
C VAL A 316 4.72 -6.70 4.55
N GLY A 317 3.73 -5.88 4.90
CA GLY A 317 2.30 -6.18 4.69
C GLY A 317 1.90 -6.18 3.21
N THR A 318 0.60 -6.29 2.95
CA THR A 318 0.09 -6.47 1.59
C THR A 318 -0.10 -5.14 0.86
N LEU A 319 0.21 -5.12 -0.44
CA LEU A 319 0.13 -3.93 -1.31
C LEU A 319 0.83 -2.69 -0.72
N PRO A 320 2.14 -2.75 -0.42
CA PRO A 320 2.85 -1.59 0.10
C PRO A 320 2.88 -0.44 -0.92
N LYS A 321 2.53 0.77 -0.45
CA LYS A 321 2.48 1.98 -1.29
C LYS A 321 3.59 2.96 -0.93
N ALA A 322 3.69 3.31 0.35
CA ALA A 322 4.66 4.22 0.95
C ALA A 322 4.93 5.47 0.08
N PHE A 323 3.89 6.21 -0.29
CA PHE A 323 4.04 7.35 -1.19
C PHE A 323 4.28 8.65 -0.41
N GLY A 324 5.48 9.22 -0.54
CA GLY A 324 5.93 10.41 0.21
C GLY A 324 7.24 10.15 0.96
N GLN A 325 7.54 10.97 1.98
CA GLN A 325 8.76 10.82 2.77
C GLN A 325 8.54 9.82 3.92
N PHE A 326 8.92 8.57 3.69
CA PHE A 326 8.68 7.47 4.64
C PHE A 326 9.91 6.95 5.40
N VAL A 327 11.09 7.49 5.12
CA VAL A 327 12.34 7.14 5.80
C VAL A 327 12.83 8.37 6.58
N SER A 328 13.19 8.20 7.85
CA SER A 328 13.73 9.29 8.65
C SER A 328 14.55 8.80 9.83
N SER A 329 15.33 9.70 10.41
CA SER A 329 15.94 9.51 11.72
C SER A 329 14.93 9.83 12.80
N VAL A 330 14.60 8.86 13.65
CA VAL A 330 13.75 9.05 14.83
C VAL A 330 14.62 9.15 16.09
N PRO A 331 14.27 10.02 17.05
CA PRO A 331 14.98 10.10 18.32
C PRO A 331 14.75 8.83 19.14
N VAL A 332 15.81 8.25 19.68
CA VAL A 332 15.70 7.15 20.66
C VAL A 332 15.25 7.76 21.99
N SER A 333 14.12 7.28 22.52
CA SER A 333 13.66 7.62 23.87
C SER A 333 14.65 7.05 24.89
N GLU A 334 15.28 7.93 25.69
CA GLU A 334 15.99 7.50 26.89
C GLU A 334 14.98 6.93 27.88
N VAL A 335 15.16 5.67 28.27
CA VAL A 335 14.44 5.13 29.42
C VAL A 335 14.99 5.85 30.64
N GLU A 336 14.21 6.76 31.23
CA GLU A 336 14.50 7.25 32.58
C GLU A 336 14.50 6.03 33.52
N THR A 337 15.70 5.57 33.88
CA THR A 337 15.85 4.61 34.97
C THR A 337 15.52 5.36 36.25
N ASN A 338 14.25 5.33 36.67
CA ASN A 338 13.89 5.77 38.01
C ASN A 338 14.74 4.99 39.01
N PRO A 339 15.46 5.65 39.92
CA PRO A 339 16.21 4.95 40.94
C PRO A 339 15.21 4.15 41.78
N THR A 340 15.38 2.83 41.78
CA THR A 340 14.60 1.90 42.61
C THR A 340 14.57 2.40 44.05
N GLU A 341 13.38 2.68 44.56
CA GLU A 341 13.16 2.91 45.99
C GLU A 341 13.65 1.69 46.76
N GLU A 342 14.69 1.92 47.56
CA GLU A 342 15.25 0.99 48.52
C GLU A 342 14.19 0.75 49.60
N SER A 343 13.43 -0.34 49.47
CA SER A 343 12.47 -0.74 50.51
C SER A 343 13.23 -1.24 51.73
N GLU A 344 13.00 -0.57 52.86
CA GLU A 344 13.54 -0.91 54.18
C GLU A 344 13.23 -2.37 54.55
N LYS A 345 14.31 -3.12 54.82
CA LYS A 345 14.29 -4.47 55.38
C LYS A 345 13.62 -4.49 56.76
N THR A 346 12.61 -5.33 56.94
CA THR A 346 12.28 -5.95 58.24
C THR A 346 12.77 -7.41 58.25
N PRO A 347 13.28 -7.94 59.37
CA PRO A 347 14.08 -9.16 59.36
C PRO A 347 13.30 -10.46 59.68
N ALA A 348 13.85 -11.53 59.09
CA ALA A 348 13.87 -12.94 59.53
C ALA A 348 12.57 -13.78 59.41
N ASP A 349 12.64 -14.83 58.58
CA ASP A 349 12.84 -16.17 59.14
C ASP A 349 13.56 -17.12 58.15
N SER A 350 14.25 -18.09 58.73
CA SER A 350 15.22 -19.02 58.17
C SER A 350 14.66 -20.09 57.22
N HIS A 351 15.49 -20.58 56.28
CA HIS A 351 15.93 -21.98 56.24
C HIS A 351 16.99 -22.21 55.14
N GLU A 352 18.04 -22.96 55.52
CA GLU A 352 19.19 -23.38 54.72
C GLU A 352 18.84 -24.37 53.60
N ASN A 353 19.54 -24.28 52.46
CA ASN A 353 20.37 -25.41 52.00
C ASN A 353 21.35 -25.00 50.89
N THR A 354 22.59 -25.43 51.09
CA THR A 354 23.76 -25.44 50.20
C THR A 354 23.57 -26.30 48.95
N GLU A 355 24.08 -25.86 47.80
CA GLU A 355 25.09 -26.62 47.02
C GLU A 355 25.70 -25.82 45.85
N ALA A 356 26.88 -26.30 45.43
CA ALA A 356 27.97 -25.62 44.75
C ALA A 356 27.75 -25.35 43.24
N GLY A 357 28.49 -24.35 42.75
CA GLY A 357 28.36 -23.81 41.40
C GLY A 357 28.99 -24.64 40.27
N GLN A 358 28.58 -24.25 39.06
CA GLN A 358 29.40 -24.33 37.86
C GLN A 358 29.29 -23.01 37.10
N ASN A 359 30.45 -22.39 36.87
CA ASN A 359 30.62 -21.27 35.95
C ASN A 359 30.42 -21.76 34.50
N VAL A 360 29.51 -21.14 33.77
CA VAL A 360 29.59 -21.05 32.31
C VAL A 360 29.48 -19.59 31.92
N ASN A 361 30.51 -19.15 31.22
CA ASN A 361 30.73 -17.82 30.68
C ASN A 361 29.76 -17.59 29.51
N THR A 362 28.84 -16.63 29.61
CA THR A 362 28.00 -16.19 28.48
C THR A 362 28.24 -14.70 28.21
N GLN A 363 28.68 -14.42 26.99
CA GLN A 363 28.68 -13.09 26.38
C GLN A 363 27.26 -12.53 26.45
N THR A 364 27.12 -11.34 27.06
CA THR A 364 25.90 -10.55 27.02
C THR A 364 25.72 -9.96 25.62
N ASN A 365 24.88 -10.60 24.81
CA ASN A 365 24.15 -9.92 23.73
C ASN A 365 22.99 -9.15 24.38
N THR A 366 23.00 -7.84 24.24
CA THR A 366 21.90 -6.97 24.66
C THR A 366 20.70 -7.26 23.77
N VAL A 367 19.72 -7.98 24.29
CA VAL A 367 18.39 -8.16 23.68
C VAL A 367 17.49 -7.09 24.28
N ASN A 368 17.04 -6.13 23.47
CA ASN A 368 16.01 -5.19 23.86
C ASN A 368 14.65 -5.90 23.75
N ASN A 369 14.06 -6.21 24.90
CA ASN A 369 12.71 -6.74 25.01
C ASN A 369 11.69 -5.64 24.72
N TYR A 370 10.96 -5.76 23.62
CA TYR A 370 9.69 -5.08 23.40
C TYR A 370 8.56 -6.00 23.89
N TYR A 371 7.71 -5.49 24.77
CA TYR A 371 6.65 -6.26 25.42
C TYR A 371 5.59 -6.72 24.40
N ASN A 372 5.46 -8.04 24.26
CA ASN A 372 4.35 -8.72 23.59
C ASN A 372 3.13 -8.81 24.53
N SER A 373 1.96 -8.48 24.01
CA SER A 373 0.66 -8.84 24.59
C SER A 373 0.03 -9.88 23.65
N THR A 374 0.07 -11.14 24.03
CA THR A 374 -0.59 -12.27 23.35
C THR A 374 -2.11 -12.19 23.45
N GLN A 375 -2.81 -12.12 22.30
CA GLN A 375 -4.17 -12.67 22.17
C GLN A 375 -4.11 -13.97 21.38
N THR A 376 -4.48 -15.06 22.03
CA THR A 376 -4.76 -16.37 21.42
C THR A 376 -6.09 -16.32 20.69
N ASN A 377 -6.10 -16.56 19.38
CA ASN A 377 -7.31 -16.94 18.65
C ASN A 377 -7.15 -18.34 18.05
N THR A 378 -8.04 -19.23 18.49
CA THR A 378 -8.13 -20.63 18.10
C THR A 378 -8.59 -20.74 16.65
N GLN A 379 -7.74 -21.30 15.80
CA GLN A 379 -8.06 -21.60 14.40
C GLN A 379 -8.61 -23.02 14.31
N THR A 380 -9.90 -23.17 14.00
CA THR A 380 -10.51 -24.48 13.71
C THR A 380 -10.33 -24.77 12.22
N SER A 381 -9.42 -25.68 11.89
CA SER A 381 -9.26 -26.24 10.55
C SER A 381 -10.36 -27.27 10.28
N ASN A 382 -11.16 -27.06 9.24
CA ASN A 382 -11.95 -28.14 8.63
C ASN A 382 -11.25 -28.57 7.34
N VAL A 383 -10.67 -29.77 7.39
CA VAL A 383 -10.22 -30.55 6.23
C VAL A 383 -11.44 -31.27 5.64
N ASN A 384 -11.60 -31.28 4.33
CA ASN A 384 -12.28 -32.40 3.65
C ASN A 384 -11.79 -32.61 2.21
N ASN A 385 -11.70 -33.90 1.87
CA ASN A 385 -10.98 -34.51 0.76
C ASN A 385 -11.67 -34.39 -0.61
N TYR A 386 -10.84 -34.54 -1.65
CA TYR A 386 -11.17 -34.71 -3.07
C TYR A 386 -12.03 -35.95 -3.38
N TYR A 387 -12.97 -35.80 -4.33
CA TYR A 387 -13.26 -36.76 -5.41
C TYR A 387 -13.74 -35.99 -6.65
N GLU A 388 -13.24 -36.40 -7.82
CA GLU A 388 -13.56 -35.87 -9.15
C GLU A 388 -15.01 -36.18 -9.59
N ASN A 389 -15.65 -35.21 -10.25
CA ASN A 389 -16.54 -35.50 -11.38
C ASN A 389 -16.71 -34.27 -12.28
N THR A 390 -16.59 -34.47 -13.59
CA THR A 390 -16.79 -33.47 -14.65
C THR A 390 -18.23 -32.97 -14.69
N GLN A 391 -18.46 -31.68 -14.44
CA GLN A 391 -19.65 -30.93 -14.85
C GLN A 391 -19.36 -29.42 -14.81
N THR A 392 -19.81 -28.71 -15.83
CA THR A 392 -19.81 -27.25 -15.97
C THR A 392 -20.38 -26.58 -14.72
N ASN A 393 -19.55 -25.84 -13.98
CA ASN A 393 -19.97 -25.06 -12.82
C ASN A 393 -20.10 -23.58 -13.21
N THR A 394 -21.33 -23.08 -13.22
CA THR A 394 -21.63 -21.65 -13.09
C THR A 394 -21.57 -21.31 -11.60
N GLN A 395 -20.66 -20.43 -11.17
CA GLN A 395 -20.67 -19.85 -9.83
C GLN A 395 -21.47 -18.55 -9.86
N THR A 396 -22.61 -18.51 -9.15
CA THR A 396 -23.38 -17.29 -8.89
C THR A 396 -23.09 -16.81 -7.48
N THR A 397 -22.49 -15.63 -7.34
CA THR A 397 -22.43 -14.91 -6.06
C THR A 397 -23.51 -13.83 -6.08
N THR A 398 -24.53 -13.95 -5.22
CA THR A 398 -25.52 -12.89 -4.98
C THR A 398 -25.23 -12.26 -3.63
N VAL A 399 -24.94 -10.96 -3.59
CA VAL A 399 -24.68 -10.21 -2.35
C VAL A 399 -25.86 -9.29 -2.06
N ASN A 400 -26.48 -9.44 -0.88
CA ASN A 400 -27.45 -8.50 -0.32
C ASN A 400 -26.94 -8.09 1.07
N TYR A 401 -26.89 -6.79 1.38
CA TYR A 401 -26.57 -6.28 2.73
C TYR A 401 -27.69 -5.40 3.29
N ASN A 402 -28.05 -5.66 4.56
CA ASN A 402 -28.89 -4.83 5.42
C ASN A 402 -28.02 -4.19 6.53
N TYR A 403 -28.22 -2.89 6.78
CA TYR A 403 -27.51 -2.08 7.77
C TYR A 403 -28.13 -2.17 9.19
N TYR A 404 -27.28 -2.09 10.23
CA TYR A 404 -27.62 -1.57 11.55
C TYR A 404 -26.48 -0.68 12.06
N ASN A 405 -26.81 0.56 12.43
CA ASN A 405 -25.96 1.46 13.22
C ASN A 405 -26.79 1.96 14.43
N GLU A 406 -26.26 1.82 15.64
CA GLU A 406 -26.65 2.60 16.82
C GLU A 406 -25.63 3.73 17.06
N PRO A 407 -26.06 4.87 17.61
CA PRO A 407 -25.17 5.74 18.37
C PRO A 407 -25.64 5.95 19.82
N ALA A 408 -24.66 6.20 20.69
CA ALA A 408 -24.75 6.37 22.14
C ALA A 408 -25.35 7.72 22.63
N GLU A 409 -25.91 7.69 23.85
CA GLU A 409 -26.55 8.76 24.65
C GLU A 409 -25.60 9.92 25.08
N ARG A 410 -25.94 11.08 25.69
CA ARG A 410 -27.01 11.62 26.61
C ARG A 410 -26.68 13.14 26.88
N PRO A 411 -27.24 13.89 27.88
CA PRO A 411 -28.61 14.11 28.41
C PRO A 411 -29.03 15.62 28.47
N GLU A 412 -30.33 15.92 28.64
CA GLU A 412 -30.82 16.80 29.74
C GLU A 412 -32.36 16.82 29.93
N ASN A 413 -32.76 16.39 31.13
CA ASN A 413 -33.87 16.81 32.01
C ASN A 413 -35.30 17.17 31.52
N ALA A 414 -36.20 16.25 31.89
CA ALA A 414 -37.38 16.45 32.75
C ALA A 414 -38.67 17.10 32.19
N ARG A 415 -39.73 16.28 32.05
CA ARG A 415 -40.85 16.24 33.03
C ARG A 415 -41.86 15.11 32.72
N VAL A 416 -42.35 14.55 33.82
CA VAL A 416 -43.21 13.38 34.00
C VAL A 416 -44.68 13.68 33.64
N ARG A 417 -45.38 12.77 32.94
CA ARG A 417 -46.58 12.07 33.50
C ARG A 417 -47.31 11.10 32.54
N ASN A 418 -47.48 9.91 33.11
CA ASN A 418 -48.63 9.01 33.10
C ASN A 418 -48.80 7.97 31.97
N GLU A 419 -48.55 6.74 32.41
CA GLU A 419 -48.85 5.44 31.82
C GLU A 419 -50.37 5.23 31.62
N GLU A 420 -50.74 4.71 30.45
CA GLU A 420 -51.85 3.75 30.33
C GLU A 420 -51.32 2.52 29.59
N VAL A 421 -51.34 1.38 30.28
CA VAL A 421 -50.94 0.07 29.78
C VAL A 421 -52.02 -0.45 28.82
N ARG A 422 -51.65 -0.61 27.54
CA ARG A 422 -52.35 -1.50 26.59
C ARG A 422 -51.34 -2.49 26.02
N LYS A 423 -51.79 -3.74 25.91
CA LYS A 423 -51.10 -4.90 25.31
C LYS A 423 -50.31 -4.49 24.06
N ALA A 424 -49.03 -4.87 24.02
CA ALA A 424 -48.20 -4.80 22.83
C ALA A 424 -48.86 -5.61 21.71
N GLU A 425 -49.42 -4.91 20.73
CA GLU A 425 -49.47 -5.42 19.35
C GLU A 425 -48.02 -5.41 18.83
N ASP A 426 -47.62 -6.48 18.14
CA ASP A 426 -46.31 -6.55 17.49
C ASP A 426 -46.07 -5.27 16.68
N PRO A 427 -44.87 -4.65 16.74
CA PRO A 427 -44.57 -3.52 15.89
C PRO A 427 -44.75 -3.94 14.43
N PRO A 428 -45.27 -3.07 13.55
CA PRO A 428 -45.45 -3.43 12.16
C PRO A 428 -44.09 -3.89 11.62
N VAL A 429 -44.04 -5.11 11.08
CA VAL A 429 -42.90 -5.60 10.30
C VAL A 429 -42.67 -4.56 9.21
N GLU A 430 -41.68 -3.70 9.40
CA GLU A 430 -41.30 -2.72 8.39
C GLU A 430 -40.81 -3.52 7.20
N LYS A 431 -41.60 -3.51 6.12
CA LYS A 431 -41.30 -4.28 4.92
C LYS A 431 -39.91 -3.87 4.43
N PRO A 432 -39.03 -4.82 4.05
CA PRO A 432 -37.74 -4.49 3.50
C PRO A 432 -37.92 -3.49 2.35
N LYS A 433 -37.17 -2.40 2.40
CA LYS A 433 -37.16 -1.37 1.35
C LYS A 433 -36.85 -2.08 0.02
N PRO A 434 -37.70 -1.97 -1.01
CA PRO A 434 -37.50 -2.73 -2.24
C PRO A 434 -36.18 -2.33 -2.92
N SER A 435 -35.43 -3.33 -3.39
CA SER A 435 -34.18 -3.12 -4.14
C SER A 435 -34.43 -2.17 -5.30
N SER A 436 -33.57 -1.16 -5.42
CA SER A 436 -33.84 0.02 -6.26
C SER A 436 -33.30 -0.11 -7.69
N ALA A 437 -32.44 -1.11 -7.92
CA ALA A 437 -32.04 -1.71 -9.19
C ALA A 437 -31.66 -3.18 -8.95
N SER A 438 -31.30 -3.90 -10.01
CA SER A 438 -30.63 -5.21 -9.93
C SER A 438 -29.37 -5.15 -10.78
N VAL A 439 -28.21 -5.31 -10.15
CA VAL A 439 -26.91 -5.41 -10.83
C VAL A 439 -26.27 -6.74 -10.41
N ASN A 440 -25.96 -7.60 -11.37
CA ASN A 440 -25.35 -8.92 -11.12
C ASN A 440 -24.13 -9.08 -12.02
N LEU A 441 -22.99 -9.42 -11.43
CA LEU A 441 -21.73 -9.66 -12.13
C LEU A 441 -21.22 -11.06 -11.77
N HIS A 442 -20.96 -11.89 -12.77
CA HIS A 442 -20.41 -13.23 -12.57
C HIS A 442 -19.56 -13.68 -13.77
N GLY A 443 -18.72 -14.70 -13.54
CA GLY A 443 -17.98 -15.38 -14.60
C GLY A 443 -18.86 -16.42 -15.30
N GLU A 444 -18.97 -16.35 -16.63
CA GLU A 444 -19.61 -17.41 -17.44
C GLU A 444 -18.59 -18.48 -17.86
N LYS A 445 -17.33 -18.08 -18.13
CA LYS A 445 -16.25 -19.01 -18.50
C LYS A 445 -14.95 -18.63 -17.81
N THR A 446 -14.61 -19.34 -16.73
CA THR A 446 -13.45 -19.06 -15.87
C THR A 446 -12.35 -20.12 -15.90
N ARG A 447 -12.61 -21.29 -16.49
CA ARG A 447 -11.59 -22.30 -16.81
C ARG A 447 -11.44 -22.39 -18.34
N VAL A 448 -10.28 -22.02 -18.85
CA VAL A 448 -10.00 -21.90 -20.29
C VAL A 448 -8.64 -22.47 -20.64
N VAL A 449 -8.37 -22.77 -21.92
CA VAL A 449 -7.01 -23.05 -22.39
C VAL A 449 -6.35 -21.77 -22.89
N LYS A 450 -5.02 -21.67 -22.81
CA LYS A 450 -4.27 -20.52 -23.34
C LYS A 450 -4.63 -20.30 -24.83
N GLY A 451 -5.05 -19.08 -25.15
CA GLY A 451 -5.55 -18.67 -26.47
C GLY A 451 -7.08 -18.56 -26.56
N GLU A 452 -7.83 -19.12 -25.60
CA GLU A 452 -9.27 -18.89 -25.49
C GLU A 452 -9.59 -17.69 -24.59
N ASP A 453 -10.69 -17.00 -24.88
CA ASP A 453 -11.17 -15.91 -24.04
C ASP A 453 -11.84 -16.43 -22.76
N ILE A 454 -11.53 -15.79 -21.64
CA ILE A 454 -12.32 -15.81 -20.40
C ILE A 454 -13.54 -14.91 -20.61
N LEU A 455 -14.70 -15.34 -20.10
CA LEU A 455 -15.97 -14.64 -20.31
C LEU A 455 -16.61 -14.22 -18.98
N LEU A 456 -16.89 -12.93 -18.84
CA LEU A 456 -17.66 -12.35 -17.74
C LEU A 456 -18.97 -11.76 -18.25
N LYS A 457 -19.99 -11.77 -17.39
CA LYS A 457 -21.28 -11.17 -17.69
C LYS A 457 -21.76 -10.28 -16.55
N LEU A 458 -22.11 -9.05 -16.92
CA LEU A 458 -22.75 -8.06 -16.07
C LEU A 458 -24.17 -7.82 -16.56
N SER A 459 -25.17 -8.11 -15.75
CA SER A 459 -26.58 -7.79 -16.01
C SER A 459 -27.02 -6.65 -15.10
N ALA A 460 -27.46 -5.54 -15.67
CA ALA A 460 -27.95 -4.37 -14.93
C ALA A 460 -29.37 -3.98 -15.38
N VAL A 461 -30.29 -3.78 -14.44
CA VAL A 461 -31.69 -3.40 -14.73
C VAL A 461 -32.09 -2.18 -13.93
N ASN A 462 -32.51 -1.11 -14.63
CA ASN A 462 -33.10 0.08 -14.05
C ASN A 462 -34.63 -0.07 -13.97
N LEU A 463 -35.22 0.13 -12.79
CA LEU A 463 -36.67 0.06 -12.61
C LEU A 463 -37.37 1.31 -13.18
N ILE A 464 -38.59 1.16 -13.70
CA ILE A 464 -39.37 2.23 -14.37
C ILE A 464 -39.55 3.48 -13.50
N THR A 465 -39.51 3.34 -12.18
CA THR A 465 -39.78 4.42 -11.21
C THR A 465 -38.56 5.29 -10.87
N LYS A 466 -37.40 5.05 -11.49
CA LYS A 466 -36.14 5.74 -11.18
C LYS A 466 -35.70 6.68 -12.30
N PRO A 467 -34.83 7.66 -12.03
CA PRO A 467 -34.12 8.41 -13.07
C PRO A 467 -33.15 7.52 -13.87
N THR A 468 -32.53 8.04 -14.93
CA THR A 468 -31.47 7.35 -15.68
C THR A 468 -30.38 6.85 -14.73
N MET A 469 -30.01 5.59 -14.88
CA MET A 469 -28.98 4.92 -14.08
C MET A 469 -27.66 4.96 -14.84
N HIS A 470 -26.61 5.47 -14.21
CA HIS A 470 -25.25 5.40 -14.72
C HIS A 470 -24.56 4.19 -14.09
N VAL A 471 -24.00 3.31 -14.90
CA VAL A 471 -23.28 2.10 -14.48
C VAL A 471 -21.86 2.19 -15.03
N GLN A 472 -20.89 2.28 -14.15
CA GLN A 472 -19.47 2.21 -14.48
C GLN A 472 -18.95 0.82 -14.13
N ALA A 473 -18.46 0.07 -15.13
CA ALA A 473 -17.81 -1.21 -14.90
C ALA A 473 -16.30 -1.04 -15.04
N ILE A 474 -15.56 -1.55 -14.05
CA ILE A 474 -14.10 -1.50 -13.95
C ILE A 474 -13.61 -2.93 -13.81
N ILE A 475 -12.78 -3.40 -14.74
CA ILE A 475 -12.25 -4.76 -14.78
C ILE A 475 -10.74 -4.71 -14.74
N ILE A 476 -10.13 -5.51 -13.88
CA ILE A 476 -8.68 -5.60 -13.73
C ILE A 476 -8.29 -7.04 -14.08
N PRO A 477 -7.84 -7.29 -15.33
CA PRO A 477 -7.38 -8.61 -15.71
C PRO A 477 -6.07 -8.97 -14.99
N PRO A 478 -5.80 -10.27 -14.79
CA PRO A 478 -4.51 -10.75 -14.29
C PRO A 478 -3.33 -10.23 -15.10
N SER A 479 -2.20 -9.98 -14.42
CA SER A 479 -0.99 -9.41 -15.03
C SER A 479 -0.55 -10.16 -16.29
N GLY A 480 -0.57 -9.50 -17.45
CA GLY A 480 -0.20 -10.10 -18.73
C GLY A 480 -1.40 -10.38 -19.63
N MET A 481 -2.62 -10.49 -19.10
CA MET A 481 -3.85 -10.60 -19.89
C MET A 481 -4.43 -9.21 -20.20
N SER A 482 -5.29 -9.13 -21.23
CA SER A 482 -5.95 -7.89 -21.65
C SER A 482 -7.44 -8.11 -21.90
N VAL A 483 -8.27 -7.12 -21.60
CA VAL A 483 -9.68 -7.16 -22.03
C VAL A 483 -9.73 -6.91 -23.54
N SER A 484 -10.38 -7.81 -24.28
CA SER A 484 -10.53 -7.74 -25.73
C SER A 484 -11.87 -7.13 -26.18
N SER A 485 -12.81 -6.94 -25.24
CA SER A 485 -14.09 -6.25 -25.51
C SER A 485 -13.86 -4.78 -25.88
N THR A 486 -14.29 -4.37 -27.07
CA THR A 486 -14.05 -3.02 -27.62
C THR A 486 -14.78 -1.89 -26.90
N GLU A 487 -15.81 -2.20 -26.11
CA GLU A 487 -16.54 -1.21 -25.30
C GLU A 487 -15.80 -0.81 -24.02
N PHE A 488 -14.73 -1.53 -23.67
CA PHE A 488 -13.88 -1.23 -22.54
C PHE A 488 -12.65 -0.46 -23.01
N VAL A 489 -12.40 0.66 -22.33
CA VAL A 489 -11.20 1.47 -22.54
C VAL A 489 -10.24 1.17 -21.42
N GLU A 490 -8.98 0.88 -21.76
CA GLU A 490 -7.94 0.72 -20.74
C GLU A 490 -7.77 2.05 -19.99
N SER A 491 -8.02 2.02 -18.69
CA SER A 491 -7.76 3.09 -17.74
C SER A 491 -6.48 2.77 -16.95
N GLY A 492 -5.87 3.80 -16.36
CA GLY A 492 -4.59 3.67 -15.66
C GLY A 492 -4.53 2.49 -14.67
N ALA A 493 -3.34 1.98 -14.41
CA ALA A 493 -3.08 0.80 -13.56
C ALA A 493 -3.52 -0.58 -14.14
N GLY A 494 -3.71 -0.70 -15.46
CA GLY A 494 -4.11 -1.97 -16.10
C GLY A 494 -5.58 -2.31 -15.86
N GLN A 495 -6.38 -1.29 -15.57
CA GLN A 495 -7.82 -1.40 -15.39
C GLN A 495 -8.49 -1.15 -16.74
N TYR A 496 -9.68 -1.67 -16.92
CA TYR A 496 -10.49 -1.51 -18.11
C TYR A 496 -11.83 -0.98 -17.67
N THR A 497 -12.18 0.21 -18.14
CA THR A 497 -13.37 0.92 -17.70
C THR A 497 -14.32 1.15 -18.85
N THR A 498 -15.60 1.05 -18.55
CA THR A 498 -16.67 1.50 -19.45
C THR A 498 -17.80 2.10 -18.61
N THR A 499 -18.64 2.92 -19.24
CA THR A 499 -19.78 3.55 -18.56
C THR A 499 -21.00 3.47 -19.46
N TYR A 500 -22.11 3.04 -18.88
CA TYR A 500 -23.39 2.91 -19.55
C TYR A 500 -24.46 3.75 -18.86
N GLU A 501 -25.33 4.33 -19.67
CA GLU A 501 -26.57 4.94 -19.21
C GLU A 501 -27.73 3.99 -19.49
N ILE A 502 -28.52 3.68 -18.47
CA ILE A 502 -29.66 2.77 -18.55
C ILE A 502 -30.92 3.56 -18.20
N GLU A 503 -31.75 3.78 -19.21
CA GLU A 503 -33.03 4.48 -19.08
C GLU A 503 -34.01 3.73 -18.16
N PRO A 504 -34.98 4.44 -17.55
CA PRO A 504 -35.95 3.83 -16.65
C PRO A 504 -36.74 2.69 -17.31
N GLY A 505 -36.77 1.52 -16.66
CA GLY A 505 -37.44 0.32 -17.16
C GLY A 505 -36.67 -0.48 -18.19
N LYS A 506 -35.40 -0.17 -18.43
CA LYS A 506 -34.52 -0.91 -19.34
C LYS A 506 -33.50 -1.74 -18.56
N GLY A 507 -33.06 -2.82 -19.20
CA GLY A 507 -31.93 -3.63 -18.74
C GLY A 507 -30.84 -3.68 -19.81
N ARG A 508 -29.62 -3.98 -19.38
CA ARG A 508 -28.46 -4.17 -20.25
C ARG A 508 -27.63 -5.33 -19.71
N ASP A 509 -27.29 -6.25 -20.61
CA ASP A 509 -26.26 -7.26 -20.39
C ASP A 509 -24.97 -6.78 -21.05
N ILE A 510 -23.85 -6.92 -20.35
CA ILE A 510 -22.52 -6.50 -20.77
C ILE A 510 -21.62 -7.72 -20.71
N GLU A 511 -20.98 -8.02 -21.83
CA GLU A 511 -20.05 -9.15 -21.97
C GLU A 511 -18.61 -8.65 -21.95
N VAL A 512 -17.79 -9.19 -21.06
CA VAL A 512 -16.37 -8.87 -20.96
C VAL A 512 -15.56 -10.08 -21.37
N ARG A 513 -14.75 -9.93 -22.42
CA ARG A 513 -13.80 -10.92 -22.89
C ARG A 513 -12.41 -10.57 -22.42
N ILE A 514 -11.70 -11.53 -21.84
CA ILE A 514 -10.31 -11.36 -21.41
C ILE A 514 -9.46 -12.41 -22.13
N ALA A 515 -8.46 -11.95 -22.87
CA ALA A 515 -7.56 -12.82 -23.62
C ALA A 515 -6.60 -13.56 -22.68
N ALA A 516 -6.75 -14.89 -22.58
CA ALA A 516 -5.89 -15.73 -21.74
C ALA A 516 -4.60 -16.11 -22.48
N ASN A 517 -3.52 -15.39 -22.25
CA ASN A 517 -2.23 -15.61 -22.93
C ASN A 517 -1.15 -16.29 -22.06
N GLN A 518 -1.49 -16.63 -20.81
CA GLN A 518 -0.61 -17.26 -19.83
C GLN A 518 -1.34 -18.39 -19.10
N VAL A 519 -0.62 -19.47 -18.82
CA VAL A 519 -1.11 -20.65 -18.09
C VAL A 519 -0.94 -20.41 -16.60
N GLY A 520 -1.91 -20.80 -15.78
CA GLY A 520 -1.85 -20.68 -14.32
C GLY A 520 -3.21 -20.44 -13.68
N ASP A 521 -3.19 -20.42 -12.34
CA ASP A 521 -4.31 -19.98 -11.52
C ASP A 521 -4.19 -18.47 -11.28
N PHE A 522 -5.24 -17.74 -11.63
CA PHE A 522 -5.27 -16.29 -11.45
C PHE A 522 -6.60 -15.85 -10.86
N ASN A 523 -6.73 -14.54 -10.67
CA ASN A 523 -7.93 -13.93 -10.14
C ASN A 523 -8.24 -12.67 -10.94
N VAL A 524 -9.43 -12.60 -11.53
CA VAL A 524 -9.92 -11.38 -12.18
C VAL A 524 -10.63 -10.55 -11.12
N THR A 525 -10.15 -9.35 -10.89
CA THR A 525 -10.78 -8.42 -9.94
C THR A 525 -11.48 -7.29 -10.67
N GLY A 526 -12.43 -6.64 -10.03
CA GLY A 526 -13.17 -5.54 -10.66
C GLY A 526 -14.16 -4.87 -9.72
N ARG A 527 -14.83 -3.84 -10.23
CA ARG A 527 -15.86 -3.09 -9.53
C ARG A 527 -16.96 -2.69 -10.50
N VAL A 528 -18.20 -2.63 -10.01
CA VAL A 528 -19.30 -1.99 -10.72
C VAL A 528 -19.89 -0.95 -9.80
N ILE A 529 -19.79 0.30 -10.22
CA ILE A 529 -20.31 1.44 -9.49
C ILE A 529 -21.55 1.93 -10.23
N TYR A 530 -22.68 2.09 -9.54
CA TYR A 530 -23.86 2.66 -10.17
C TYR A 530 -24.59 3.68 -9.32
N TYR A 531 -25.14 4.70 -9.97
CA TYR A 531 -25.89 5.78 -9.33
C TYR A 531 -27.01 6.28 -10.25
N PHE A 532 -27.96 7.03 -9.70
CA PHE A 532 -29.12 7.55 -10.45
C PHE A 532 -29.04 9.07 -10.61
N GLY A 533 -29.30 9.55 -11.82
CA GLY A 533 -29.21 10.97 -12.16
C GLY A 533 -27.84 11.55 -11.80
N ASN A 534 -27.79 12.77 -11.26
CA ASN A 534 -26.53 13.44 -10.92
C ASN A 534 -26.02 13.13 -9.50
N ASN A 535 -26.70 12.25 -8.74
CA ASN A 535 -26.39 12.03 -7.34
C ASN A 535 -25.34 10.92 -7.16
N LYS A 536 -24.07 11.26 -7.42
CA LYS A 536 -22.93 10.33 -7.30
C LYS A 536 -22.60 9.90 -5.86
N LYS A 537 -23.12 10.63 -4.86
CA LYS A 537 -22.81 10.41 -3.43
C LYS A 537 -23.48 9.17 -2.83
N ASP A 538 -24.60 8.74 -3.42
CA ASP A 538 -25.36 7.56 -2.99
C ASP A 538 -25.13 6.35 -3.92
N GLY A 539 -24.02 6.37 -4.68
CA GLY A 539 -23.68 5.29 -5.60
C GLY A 539 -23.40 3.98 -4.86
N GLU A 540 -23.92 2.88 -5.37
CA GLU A 540 -23.61 1.55 -4.86
C GLU A 540 -22.38 0.99 -5.58
N ASP A 541 -21.49 0.35 -4.84
CA ASP A 541 -20.24 -0.21 -5.32
C ASP A 541 -20.22 -1.73 -5.08
N CYS A 542 -20.13 -2.49 -6.16
CA CYS A 542 -20.11 -3.94 -6.16
C CYS A 542 -18.73 -4.43 -6.58
N THR A 543 -18.01 -5.09 -5.69
CA THR A 543 -16.69 -5.68 -5.98
C THR A 543 -16.83 -7.04 -6.67
N LEU A 544 -15.97 -7.29 -7.65
CA LEU A 544 -15.75 -8.59 -8.28
C LEU A 544 -14.40 -9.16 -7.84
N ASP A 545 -14.43 -10.40 -7.40
CA ASP A 545 -13.24 -11.20 -7.11
C ASP A 545 -13.48 -12.62 -7.63
N LEU A 546 -12.89 -12.94 -8.79
CA LEU A 546 -13.25 -14.13 -9.56
C LEU A 546 -12.04 -15.01 -9.90
N PRO A 547 -11.91 -16.19 -9.27
CA PRO A 547 -10.82 -17.09 -9.56
C PRO A 547 -10.97 -17.66 -10.98
N ILE A 548 -9.86 -17.70 -11.71
CA ILE A 548 -9.76 -18.26 -13.05
C ILE A 548 -8.63 -19.28 -13.13
N GLN A 549 -8.77 -20.24 -14.03
CA GLN A 549 -7.73 -21.22 -14.34
C GLN A 549 -7.48 -21.26 -15.84
N VAL A 550 -6.22 -21.11 -16.23
CA VAL A 550 -5.79 -21.22 -17.63
C VAL A 550 -4.87 -22.41 -17.78
N GLU A 551 -5.28 -23.37 -18.60
CA GLU A 551 -4.55 -24.61 -18.87
C GLU A 551 -3.73 -24.50 -20.16
N ASP A 552 -2.67 -25.31 -20.27
CA ASP A 552 -1.86 -25.39 -21.48
C ASP A 552 -2.65 -26.09 -22.60
N PRO A 553 -2.67 -25.59 -23.85
CA PRO A 553 -3.24 -26.34 -24.97
C PRO A 553 -2.59 -27.72 -25.08
N ALA A 554 -3.43 -28.76 -25.12
CA ALA A 554 -2.95 -30.13 -25.29
C ALA A 554 -2.01 -30.24 -26.51
N PRO A 555 -0.93 -31.04 -26.44
CA PRO A 555 0.00 -31.21 -27.55
C PRO A 555 -0.77 -31.64 -28.81
N GLN A 556 -0.67 -30.85 -29.87
CA GLN A 556 -1.21 -31.25 -31.17
C GLN A 556 -0.40 -32.45 -31.66
N PRO A 557 -1.04 -33.53 -32.14
CA PRO A 557 -0.31 -34.65 -32.72
C PRO A 557 0.51 -34.12 -33.90
N THR A 558 1.83 -34.36 -33.85
CA THR A 558 2.72 -34.12 -34.99
C THR A 558 2.17 -34.87 -36.22
N PRO A 559 2.19 -34.29 -37.44
CA PRO A 559 1.78 -35.01 -38.62
C PRO A 559 2.65 -36.25 -38.77
N GLU A 560 2.07 -37.43 -38.58
CA GLU A 560 2.77 -38.69 -38.74
C GLU A 560 3.33 -38.76 -40.17
N SER A 561 4.62 -39.03 -40.26
CA SER A 561 5.28 -39.41 -41.51
C SER A 561 4.53 -40.57 -42.14
N ARG A 562 4.13 -40.39 -43.40
CA ARG A 562 3.46 -41.38 -44.26
C ARG A 562 4.07 -42.79 -44.07
N PRO A 563 3.30 -43.82 -43.71
CA PRO A 563 3.84 -45.16 -43.52
C PRO A 563 4.36 -45.74 -44.84
N ASP A 564 5.58 -46.27 -44.81
CA ASP A 564 6.18 -47.06 -45.89
C ASP A 564 5.47 -48.42 -45.94
N ILE A 565 4.69 -48.68 -47.00
CA ILE A 565 3.89 -49.89 -47.14
C ILE A 565 4.73 -50.93 -47.90
N SER A 566 5.71 -51.53 -47.21
CA SER A 566 6.54 -52.58 -47.80
C SER A 566 6.36 -53.97 -47.18
N ASP A 567 5.58 -54.16 -46.12
CA ASP A 567 5.31 -55.50 -45.58
C ASP A 567 3.86 -55.67 -45.11
N ILE A 568 3.04 -56.32 -45.96
CA ILE A 568 1.64 -56.70 -45.68
C ILE A 568 1.55 -58.15 -45.16
N SER A 569 2.67 -58.77 -44.79
CA SER A 569 2.68 -60.18 -44.33
C SER A 569 2.03 -60.39 -42.96
N ASP A 570 1.90 -59.35 -42.13
CA ASP A 570 1.52 -59.52 -40.72
C ASP A 570 0.03 -59.24 -40.43
N ILE A 571 -0.78 -58.95 -41.46
CA ILE A 571 -2.23 -58.67 -41.31
C ILE A 571 -3.09 -59.94 -41.44
N LEU A 572 -2.51 -61.10 -41.75
CA LEU A 572 -3.27 -62.32 -42.03
C LEU A 572 -3.39 -63.32 -40.86
N ASP A 573 -2.88 -63.02 -39.66
CA ASP A 573 -2.84 -64.01 -38.56
C ASP A 573 -3.45 -63.53 -37.22
N MET A 574 -4.65 -62.95 -37.26
CA MET A 574 -5.49 -62.78 -36.06
C MET A 574 -6.87 -63.47 -36.21
N PRO A 575 -7.26 -64.38 -35.29
CA PRO A 575 -8.55 -65.08 -35.36
C PRO A 575 -9.67 -64.14 -34.90
N GLY A 576 -10.56 -63.75 -35.82
CA GLY A 576 -11.76 -62.97 -35.46
C GLY A 576 -12.31 -62.03 -36.54
N PHE A 577 -11.59 -61.79 -37.63
CA PHE A 577 -12.05 -60.91 -38.70
C PHE A 577 -12.45 -61.69 -39.96
N GLY A 578 -13.75 -61.96 -40.07
CA GLY A 578 -14.37 -62.42 -41.31
C GLY A 578 -14.42 -61.33 -42.37
N VAL A 579 -14.58 -61.76 -43.61
CA VAL A 579 -14.49 -61.04 -44.91
C VAL A 579 -15.38 -59.77 -45.05
N SER A 580 -16.10 -59.35 -44.00
CA SER A 580 -16.90 -58.11 -43.98
C SER A 580 -16.10 -56.84 -43.67
N GLY A 581 -14.90 -56.95 -43.08
CA GLY A 581 -14.05 -55.78 -42.76
C GLY A 581 -13.34 -55.16 -43.97
N LEU A 582 -13.02 -55.98 -44.98
CA LEU A 582 -12.23 -55.54 -46.14
C LEU A 582 -13.00 -54.61 -47.09
N VAL A 583 -14.33 -54.75 -47.14
CA VAL A 583 -15.19 -53.92 -47.98
C VAL A 583 -15.38 -52.53 -47.36
N PHE A 584 -15.39 -52.41 -46.04
CA PHE A 584 -15.54 -51.13 -45.34
C PHE A 584 -14.30 -50.24 -45.50
N ILE A 585 -13.11 -50.82 -45.49
CA ILE A 585 -11.84 -50.08 -45.63
C ILE A 585 -11.65 -49.58 -47.07
N LEU A 586 -12.03 -50.38 -48.08
CA LEU A 586 -11.98 -49.93 -49.48
C LEU A 586 -13.05 -48.87 -49.80
N MET A 587 -14.20 -48.90 -49.12
CA MET A 587 -15.25 -47.89 -49.30
C MET A 587 -14.86 -46.54 -48.67
N LEU A 588 -14.16 -46.54 -47.52
CA LEU A 588 -13.63 -45.32 -46.91
C LEU A 588 -12.52 -44.68 -47.76
N ALA A 589 -11.65 -45.51 -48.36
CA ALA A 589 -10.59 -45.04 -49.26
C ALA A 589 -11.12 -44.45 -50.59
N PHE A 590 -12.30 -44.87 -51.05
CA PHE A 590 -12.92 -44.31 -52.27
C PHE A 590 -13.67 -43.00 -51.99
N ILE A 591 -14.24 -42.82 -50.79
CA ILE A 591 -14.93 -41.59 -50.39
C ILE A 591 -13.92 -40.46 -50.09
N LEU A 592 -12.75 -40.77 -49.54
CA LEU A 592 -11.69 -39.79 -49.26
C LEU A 592 -10.92 -39.33 -50.51
N ARG A 593 -11.12 -39.96 -51.68
CA ARG A 593 -10.45 -39.60 -52.94
C ARG A 593 -11.28 -38.68 -53.85
N ARG A 594 -12.47 -38.24 -53.41
CA ARG A 594 -13.42 -37.47 -54.24
C ARG A 594 -13.59 -36.00 -53.83
N ASN A 595 -12.93 -35.56 -52.75
CA ASN A 595 -12.96 -34.16 -52.29
C ASN A 595 -11.53 -33.59 -52.18
N ASP A 596 -10.76 -33.67 -53.27
CA ASP A 596 -9.65 -32.74 -53.53
C ASP A 596 -10.15 -31.62 -54.45
#